data_AF-A0A7V9PJM3-F1
#
_entry.id   AF-A0A7V9PJM3-F1
#
_cell.length_a   1.000
_cell.length_b   1.000
_cell.length_c   1.000
_cell.angle_alpha   90.00
_cell.angle_beta   90.00
_cell.angle_gamma   90.00
#
_symmetry.space_group_name_H-M   'P 1'
#
loop_
_entity.id
_entity.type
_entity.pdbx_description
1 polymer ?
#
loop_
_entity_poly.entity_id
_entity_poly.type
_entity_poly.pdbx_seq_one_letter_code
_entity_poly.pdbx_strand_id
1 'polypeptide(L)'
;MFRDKFWLSLALTIPTLVWGHMLPRAFGYTPPPFPGSHWIAPLFGTAVFVYGGWPFVQGAIRELKDRLPGMMTLISLAIGVAFVFSAAVTLGYAGMPLWEELATLVTIMLLGHWIEMRSI
;
A
#
# COMPACT_ATOMS: atom_id res chain seq x y z
N MET A 1 10.69 -10.82 11.73
CA MET A 1 9.27 -10.75 11.27
C MET A 1 8.86 -9.37 10.79
N PHE A 2 8.74 -8.32 11.61
CA PHE A 2 8.34 -6.99 11.11
C PHE A 2 9.42 -6.30 10.26
N ARG A 3 10.71 -6.49 10.58
CA ARG A 3 11.84 -6.04 9.75
C ARG A 3 11.77 -6.58 8.33
N ASP A 4 11.60 -7.88 8.18
CA ASP A 4 11.60 -8.56 6.88
C ASP A 4 10.39 -8.14 6.03
N LYS A 5 9.22 -8.01 6.68
CA LYS A 5 8.00 -7.48 6.03
C LYS A 5 8.14 -6.02 5.62
N PHE A 6 8.80 -5.18 6.44
CA PHE A 6 9.07 -3.79 6.08
C PHE A 6 9.99 -3.69 4.87
N TRP A 7 11.14 -4.38 4.88
CA TRP A 7 12.09 -4.34 3.77
C TRP A 7 11.48 -4.88 2.47
N LEU A 8 10.70 -5.96 2.55
CA LEU A 8 10.00 -6.50 1.39
C LEU A 8 8.91 -5.55 0.88
N SER A 9 8.13 -4.95 1.77
CA SER A 9 7.10 -3.96 1.38
C SER A 9 7.73 -2.71 0.79
N LEU A 10 8.85 -2.24 1.35
CA LEU A 10 9.60 -1.11 0.82
C LEU A 10 10.13 -1.41 -0.59
N ALA A 11 10.72 -2.60 -0.78
CA ALA A 11 11.19 -3.03 -2.09
C ALA A 11 10.07 -3.14 -3.13
N LEU A 12 8.86 -3.54 -2.72
CA LEU A 12 7.67 -3.60 -3.58
C LEU A 12 7.04 -2.21 -3.83
N THR A 13 7.15 -1.30 -2.87
CA THR A 13 6.61 0.08 -2.98
C THR A 13 7.41 0.93 -3.94
N ILE A 14 8.73 0.72 -4.05
CA ILE A 14 9.59 1.46 -4.98
C ILE A 14 9.10 1.32 -6.44
N PRO A 15 8.92 0.11 -7.00
CA PRO A 15 8.33 -0.07 -8.33
C PRO A 15 6.95 0.57 -8.48
N THR A 16 6.09 0.44 -7.47
CA THR A 16 4.74 1.04 -7.50
C THR A 16 4.79 2.55 -7.62
N LEU A 17 5.73 3.20 -6.92
CA LEU A 17 5.93 4.65 -7.01
C LEU A 17 6.50 5.05 -8.36
N VAL A 18 7.52 4.34 -8.86
CA VAL A 18 8.22 4.71 -10.11
C VAL A 18 7.29 4.65 -11.32
N TRP A 19 6.40 3.67 -11.37
CA TRP A 19 5.38 3.51 -12.42
C TRP A 19 4.03 4.13 -12.07
N GLY A 20 3.97 4.79 -10.93
CA GLY A 20 2.84 5.56 -10.47
C GLY A 20 2.64 6.88 -11.21
N HIS A 21 1.69 7.67 -10.77
CA HIS A 21 1.37 9.00 -11.26
C HIS A 21 1.94 10.13 -10.37
N MET A 22 2.19 9.90 -9.08
CA MET A 22 2.75 10.88 -8.16
C MET A 22 4.22 11.21 -8.48
N LEU A 23 5.10 10.21 -8.63
CA LEU A 23 6.52 10.45 -8.91
C LEU A 23 6.75 11.14 -10.26
N PRO A 24 6.13 10.67 -11.37
CA PRO A 24 6.19 11.36 -12.66
C PRO A 24 5.71 12.80 -12.61
N ARG A 25 4.63 13.09 -11.87
CA ARG A 25 4.12 14.46 -11.69
C ARG A 25 5.06 15.32 -10.83
N ALA A 26 5.65 14.74 -9.78
CA ALA A 26 6.52 15.47 -8.85
C ALA A 26 7.89 15.80 -9.47
N PHE A 27 8.47 14.86 -10.22
CA PHE A 27 9.81 15.01 -10.83
C PHE A 27 9.78 15.41 -12.30
N GLY A 28 8.60 15.48 -12.92
CA GLY A 28 8.44 15.87 -14.32
C GLY A 28 9.04 14.87 -15.32
N TYR A 29 9.29 13.62 -14.92
CA TYR A 29 9.75 12.56 -15.82
C TYR A 29 8.56 11.72 -16.28
N THR A 30 8.55 11.31 -17.53
CA THR A 30 7.62 10.28 -18.02
C THR A 30 8.25 8.90 -17.78
N PRO A 31 7.57 7.97 -17.09
CA PRO A 31 8.05 6.60 -17.00
C PRO A 31 8.25 6.07 -18.41
N PRO A 32 9.33 5.31 -18.68
CA PRO A 32 9.56 4.78 -20.00
C PRO A 32 8.32 3.96 -20.44
N PRO A 33 7.69 4.33 -21.56
CA PRO A 33 6.43 3.73 -21.98
C PRO A 33 6.73 2.32 -22.52
N PHE A 34 6.49 1.32 -21.67
CA PHE A 34 6.58 -0.09 -22.05
C PHE A 34 5.18 -0.69 -22.22
N PRO A 35 4.98 -1.61 -23.18
CA PRO A 35 3.73 -2.36 -23.28
C PRO A 35 3.48 -3.10 -21.97
N GLY A 36 2.43 -2.74 -21.23
CA GLY A 36 2.12 -3.32 -19.91
C GLY A 36 2.60 -2.52 -18.71
N SER A 37 3.22 -1.34 -18.88
CA SER A 37 3.62 -0.47 -17.76
C SER A 37 2.45 -0.10 -16.82
N HIS A 38 1.24 -0.01 -17.36
CA HIS A 38 0.00 0.22 -16.62
C HIS A 38 -0.38 -0.91 -15.65
N TRP A 39 0.14 -2.13 -15.82
CA TRP A 39 -0.09 -3.25 -14.89
C TRP A 39 0.91 -3.32 -13.75
N ILE A 40 2.03 -2.58 -13.84
CA ILE A 40 3.08 -2.60 -12.82
C ILE A 40 2.52 -2.05 -11.50
N ALA A 41 1.95 -0.84 -11.50
CA ALA A 41 1.39 -0.26 -10.28
C ALA A 41 0.29 -1.13 -9.63
N PRO A 42 -0.70 -1.67 -10.37
CA PRO A 42 -1.68 -2.60 -9.83
C PRO A 42 -1.08 -3.90 -9.27
N LEU A 43 -0.13 -4.51 -9.97
CA LEU A 43 0.47 -5.78 -9.56
C LEU A 43 1.31 -5.62 -8.29
N PHE A 44 2.20 -4.63 -8.26
CA PHE A 44 3.05 -4.36 -7.10
C PHE A 44 2.25 -3.78 -5.94
N GLY A 45 1.28 -2.88 -6.20
CA GLY A 45 0.36 -2.36 -5.18
C GLY A 45 -0.48 -3.47 -4.54
N THR A 46 -0.98 -4.41 -5.33
CA THR A 46 -1.69 -5.60 -4.79
C THR A 46 -0.75 -6.48 -3.96
N ALA A 47 0.48 -6.70 -4.41
CA ALA A 47 1.46 -7.43 -3.61
C ALA A 47 1.75 -6.74 -2.27
N VAL A 48 1.91 -5.40 -2.25
CA VAL A 48 2.08 -4.63 -1.01
C VAL A 48 0.84 -4.77 -0.11
N PHE A 49 -0.37 -4.70 -0.66
CA PHE A 49 -1.60 -4.91 0.11
C PHE A 49 -1.66 -6.30 0.75
N VAL A 50 -1.40 -7.35 -0.02
CA VAL A 50 -1.51 -8.73 0.45
C VAL A 50 -0.40 -9.09 1.44
N TYR A 51 0.85 -8.68 1.19
CA TYR A 51 1.99 -9.04 2.06
C TYR A 51 2.19 -8.04 3.20
N GLY A 52 2.24 -6.75 2.90
CA GLY A 52 2.49 -5.69 3.86
C GLY A 52 1.23 -5.24 4.62
N GLY A 53 0.06 -5.29 3.97
CA GLY A 53 -1.23 -4.93 4.55
C GLY A 53 -1.80 -5.99 5.51
N TRP A 54 -1.40 -7.27 5.35
CA TRP A 54 -1.90 -8.39 6.16
C TRP A 54 -1.90 -8.18 7.69
N PRO A 55 -0.82 -7.72 8.34
CA PRO A 55 -0.83 -7.48 9.79
C PRO A 55 -1.88 -6.46 10.22
N PHE A 56 -2.14 -5.42 9.41
CA PHE A 56 -3.17 -4.41 9.71
C PHE A 56 -4.57 -5.01 9.60
N VAL A 57 -4.83 -5.79 8.55
CA VAL A 57 -6.12 -6.46 8.36
C VAL A 57 -6.38 -7.47 9.50
N GLN A 58 -5.39 -8.27 9.87
CA GLN A 58 -5.51 -9.19 11.00
C GLN A 58 -5.74 -8.47 12.32
N GLY A 59 -5.03 -7.36 12.56
CA GLY A 59 -5.22 -6.51 13.75
C GLY A 59 -6.62 -5.91 13.81
N ALA A 60 -7.11 -5.38 12.68
CA ALA A 60 -8.45 -4.83 12.55
C ALA A 60 -9.55 -5.85 12.82
N ILE A 61 -9.41 -7.08 12.30
CA ILE A 61 -10.38 -8.16 12.58
C ILE A 61 -10.44 -8.47 14.08
N ARG A 62 -9.29 -8.43 14.77
CA ARG A 62 -9.25 -8.67 16.22
C ARG A 62 -9.88 -7.52 17.02
N GLU A 63 -9.47 -6.28 16.73
CA GLU A 63 -10.06 -5.07 17.34
C GLU A 63 -11.58 -4.99 17.13
N LEU A 64 -12.06 -5.34 15.94
CA LEU A 64 -13.49 -5.33 15.63
C LEU A 64 -14.26 -6.42 16.38
N LYS A 65 -13.67 -7.62 16.52
CA LYS A 65 -14.24 -8.70 17.34
C LYS A 65 -14.33 -8.30 18.81
N ASP A 66 -13.29 -7.64 19.31
CA ASP A 66 -13.21 -7.16 20.70
C ASP A 66 -14.02 -5.86 20.91
N ARG A 67 -14.67 -5.33 19.86
CA ARG A 67 -15.45 -4.08 19.85
C ARG A 67 -14.67 -2.86 20.33
N LEU A 68 -13.36 -2.87 20.15
CA LEU A 68 -12.44 -1.81 20.53
C LEU A 68 -11.68 -1.34 19.27
N PRO A 69 -12.34 -0.56 18.39
CA PRO A 69 -11.70 -0.07 17.18
C PRO A 69 -10.52 0.84 17.54
N GLY A 70 -9.34 0.46 17.07
CA GLY A 70 -8.09 1.17 17.33
C GLY A 70 -7.39 1.58 16.05
N MET A 71 -6.08 1.75 16.17
CA MET A 71 -5.21 2.19 15.08
C MET A 71 -5.17 1.18 13.93
N MET A 72 -5.22 -0.13 14.23
CA MET A 72 -5.14 -1.17 13.21
C MET A 72 -6.40 -1.19 12.33
N THR A 73 -7.57 -0.96 12.93
CA THR A 73 -8.85 -0.85 12.21
C THR A 73 -8.86 0.33 11.25
N LEU A 74 -8.40 1.51 11.68
CA LEU A 74 -8.33 2.70 10.83
C LEU A 74 -7.38 2.50 9.65
N ILE A 75 -6.18 1.97 9.90
CA ILE A 75 -5.20 1.68 8.84
C ILE A 75 -5.79 0.65 7.87
N SER A 76 -6.37 -0.44 8.38
CA SER A 76 -6.98 -1.49 7.56
C SER A 76 -8.11 -0.94 6.67
N LEU A 77 -8.93 -0.04 7.19
CA LEU A 77 -9.99 0.60 6.42
C LEU A 77 -9.40 1.47 5.30
N ALA A 78 -8.40 2.31 5.61
CA ALA A 78 -7.75 3.17 4.63
C ALA A 78 -7.13 2.36 3.47
N ILE A 79 -6.35 1.32 3.79
CA ILE A 79 -5.74 0.47 2.76
C ILE A 79 -6.79 -0.33 1.99
N GLY A 80 -7.88 -0.76 2.65
CA GLY A 80 -8.97 -1.51 2.03
C GLY A 80 -9.74 -0.66 1.02
N VAL A 81 -10.11 0.56 1.40
CA VAL A 81 -10.78 1.52 0.50
C VAL A 81 -9.87 1.88 -0.67
N ALA A 82 -8.61 2.19 -0.41
CA ALA A 82 -7.64 2.48 -1.46
C ALA A 82 -7.48 1.30 -2.44
N PHE A 83 -7.44 0.06 -1.93
CA PHE A 83 -7.34 -1.14 -2.76
C PHE A 83 -8.57 -1.32 -3.66
N VAL A 84 -9.77 -1.29 -3.08
CA VAL A 84 -11.03 -1.51 -3.82
C VAL A 84 -11.24 -0.42 -4.87
N PHE A 85 -10.98 0.84 -4.52
CA PHE A 85 -11.08 1.95 -5.47
C PHE A 85 -10.07 1.82 -6.61
N SER A 86 -8.81 1.52 -6.29
CA SER A 86 -7.76 1.36 -7.31
C SER A 86 -8.03 0.17 -8.23
N ALA A 87 -8.56 -0.92 -7.68
CA ALA A 87 -9.01 -2.08 -8.47
C ALA A 87 -10.17 -1.70 -9.40
N ALA A 88 -11.18 -0.98 -8.92
CA ALA A 88 -12.29 -0.50 -9.74
C ALA A 88 -11.82 0.39 -10.90
N VAL A 89 -10.91 1.34 -10.63
CA VAL A 89 -10.31 2.20 -11.66
C VAL A 89 -9.52 1.37 -12.68
N THR A 90 -8.75 0.38 -12.21
CA THR A 90 -7.98 -0.52 -13.10
C THR A 90 -8.90 -1.37 -14.00
N LEU A 91 -10.11 -1.69 -13.54
CA LEU A 91 -11.12 -2.41 -14.30
C LEU A 91 -11.92 -1.54 -15.29
N GLY A 92 -11.62 -0.23 -15.36
CA GLY A 92 -12.22 0.70 -16.33
C GLY A 92 -13.15 1.74 -15.70
N TYR A 93 -13.22 1.86 -14.38
CA TYR A 93 -13.93 2.96 -13.74
C TYR A 93 -13.18 4.29 -13.90
N ALA A 94 -13.92 5.38 -14.05
CA ALA A 94 -13.31 6.70 -14.19
C ALA A 94 -12.68 7.16 -12.88
N GLY A 95 -11.36 7.37 -12.88
CA GLY A 95 -10.61 7.85 -11.72
C GLY A 95 -9.11 7.74 -11.91
N MET A 96 -8.37 8.23 -10.93
CA MET A 96 -6.93 7.97 -10.81
C MET A 96 -6.74 6.87 -9.77
N PRO A 97 -6.04 5.77 -10.08
CA PRO A 97 -5.85 4.70 -9.13
C PRO A 97 -4.92 5.17 -8.00
N LEU A 98 -5.19 4.71 -6.78
CA LEU A 98 -4.49 5.08 -5.56
C LEU A 98 -3.47 4.01 -5.13
N TRP A 99 -2.83 3.34 -6.10
CA TRP A 99 -1.89 2.24 -5.85
C TRP A 99 -0.66 2.71 -5.07
N GLU A 100 -0.24 3.95 -5.29
CA GLU A 100 0.94 4.55 -4.67
C GLU A 100 0.66 4.98 -3.24
N GLU A 101 -0.50 5.59 -3.01
CA GLU A 101 -1.00 5.98 -1.70
C GLU A 101 -1.19 4.74 -0.83
N LEU A 102 -1.74 3.66 -1.39
CA LEU A 102 -1.81 2.37 -0.72
C LEU A 102 -0.41 1.87 -0.34
N ALA A 103 0.52 1.83 -1.29
CA ALA A 103 1.83 1.23 -1.07
C ALA A 103 2.66 2.05 -0.06
N THR A 104 2.64 3.38 -0.18
CA THR A 104 3.32 4.29 0.74
C THR A 104 2.72 4.24 2.14
N LEU A 105 1.40 4.26 2.27
CA LEU A 105 0.73 4.18 3.57
C LEU A 105 1.08 2.87 4.28
N VAL A 106 0.97 1.72 3.60
CA VAL A 106 1.38 0.42 4.17
C VAL A 106 2.84 0.44 4.62
N THR A 107 3.73 0.97 3.77
CA THR A 107 5.17 0.99 4.05
C THR A 107 5.51 1.88 5.24
N ILE A 108 4.94 3.08 5.32
CA ILE A 108 5.17 4.02 6.43
C ILE A 108 4.58 3.47 7.73
N MET A 109 3.40 2.84 7.68
CA MET A 109 2.80 2.24 8.87
C MET A 109 3.62 1.05 9.39
N LEU A 110 4.17 0.21 8.50
CA LEU A 110 5.10 -0.86 8.89
C LEU A 110 6.39 -0.29 9.47
N LEU A 111 6.91 0.81 8.92
CA LEU A 111 8.08 1.50 9.44
C LEU A 111 7.84 1.99 10.87
N GLY A 112 6.70 2.66 11.12
CA GLY A 112 6.33 3.16 12.44
C GLY A 112 6.29 2.06 13.49
N HIS A 113 5.57 0.97 13.20
CA HIS A 113 5.49 -0.19 14.09
C HIS A 113 6.86 -0.84 14.32
N TRP A 114 7.73 -0.87 13.30
CA TRP A 114 9.07 -1.39 13.46
C TRP A 114 9.94 -0.51 14.37
N ILE A 115 9.84 0.81 14.24
CA ILE A 115 10.56 1.76 15.11
C ILE A 115 10.06 1.62 16.55
N GLU A 116 8.74 1.55 16.77
CA GLU A 116 8.13 1.38 18.09
C GLU A 116 8.64 0.13 18.82
N MET A 117 8.77 -1.00 18.10
CA MET A 117 9.33 -2.23 18.66
C MET A 117 10.85 -2.17 18.93
N ARG A 118 11.57 -1.23 18.33
CA ARG A 118 13.03 -1.06 18.52
C ARG A 118 13.36 -0.09 19.66
N SER A 119 12.39 0.70 20.10
CA SER A 119 12.50 1.62 21.24
C SER A 119 12.25 0.95 22.60
N ILE A 120 12.04 -0.37 22.63
CA ILE A 120 11.91 -1.19 23.85
C ILE A 120 13.20 -1.99 24.06
#